data_AF-A0A2M7GWB7-F1
#
_entry.id   AF-A0A2M7GWB7-F1
#
_cell.length_a   1.000
_cell.length_b   1.000
_cell.length_c   1.000
_cell.angle_alpha   90.00
_cell.angle_beta   90.00
_cell.angle_gamma   90.00
#
_symmetry.space_group_name_H-M   'P 1'
#
loop_
_entity.id
_entity.type
_entity.pdbx_description
1 polymer ?
#
loop_
_entity_poly.entity_id
_entity_poly.type
_entity_poly.pdbx_seq_one_letter_code
_entity_poly.pdbx_strand_id
1 'polypeptide(L)'
;MGHFIEQWGPLWGTLAAVGQIVAFMVVLLIALAFLLLMDRKVWASVQMRKGPNVVGAFGLLQSFADFLKFVFKEIVVPAGADRTLFLIAPLITFVLAFIGWAVVPVAPGWVIADLNVGILYLFAIS
;
A
#
# COMPACT_ATOMS: atom_id res chain seq x y z
N MET A 1 3.34 -8.30 18.02
CA MET A 1 4.22 -7.27 18.62
C MET A 1 4.94 -7.76 19.89
N GLY A 2 4.24 -8.38 20.86
CA GLY A 2 4.83 -8.77 22.17
C GLY A 2 6.02 -9.73 22.09
N HIS A 3 5.97 -10.71 21.17
CA HIS A 3 7.01 -11.74 21.07
C HIS A 3 8.40 -11.20 20.67
N PHE A 4 8.49 -10.14 19.84
CA PHE A 4 9.79 -9.59 19.43
C PHE A 4 10.41 -8.67 20.48
N ILE A 5 9.58 -7.92 21.21
CA ILE A 5 10.01 -7.02 22.29
C ILE A 5 10.45 -7.82 23.52
N GLU A 6 9.75 -8.90 23.85
CA GLU A 6 10.11 -9.80 24.95
C GLU A 6 11.38 -10.60 24.67
N GLN A 7 11.64 -10.96 23.41
CA GLN A 7 12.75 -11.84 23.04
C GLN A 7 14.10 -11.12 22.85
N TRP A 8 14.09 -9.85 22.41
CA TRP A 8 15.32 -9.10 22.05
C TRP A 8 15.53 -7.82 22.88
N GLY A 9 14.62 -7.51 23.80
CA GLY A 9 14.64 -6.29 24.61
C GLY A 9 14.00 -5.07 23.93
N PRO A 10 13.85 -3.93 24.64
CA PRO A 10 13.04 -2.80 24.19
C PRO A 10 13.51 -2.15 22.88
N LEU A 11 14.83 -1.97 22.72
CA LEU A 11 15.40 -1.29 21.55
C LEU A 11 15.45 -2.20 20.31
N TRP A 12 15.99 -3.42 20.45
CA TRP A 12 16.11 -4.34 19.32
C TRP A 12 14.77 -4.93 18.89
N GLY A 13 13.87 -5.19 19.84
CA GLY A 13 12.54 -5.70 19.54
C GLY A 13 11.63 -4.69 18.83
N THR A 14 11.75 -3.39 19.16
CA THR A 14 11.01 -2.33 18.44
C THR A 14 11.55 -2.14 17.03
N LEU A 15 12.88 -2.15 16.83
CA LEU A 15 13.48 -2.08 15.51
C LEU A 15 13.09 -3.26 14.62
N ALA A 16 13.10 -4.49 15.16
CA ALA A 16 12.66 -5.68 14.44
C ALA A 16 11.18 -5.59 14.03
N ALA A 17 10.32 -5.12 14.94
CA ALA A 17 8.90 -4.94 14.65
C ALA A 17 8.64 -3.88 13.57
N VAL A 18 9.35 -2.74 13.62
CA VAL A 18 9.28 -1.72 12.57
C VAL A 18 9.77 -2.29 11.23
N GLY A 19 10.87 -3.03 11.24
CA GLY A 19 11.38 -3.70 10.04
C GLY A 19 10.37 -4.65 9.40
N GLN A 20 9.65 -5.42 10.23
CA GLN A 20 8.59 -6.31 9.75
C GLN A 20 7.41 -5.54 9.13
N ILE A 21 6.98 -4.43 9.76
CA ILE A 21 5.90 -3.59 9.22
C ILE A 21 6.31 -3.00 7.87
N VAL A 22 7.53 -2.46 7.77
CA VAL A 22 8.04 -1.91 6.51
C VAL A 22 8.14 -2.98 5.43
N ALA A 23 8.64 -4.17 5.76
CA ALA A 23 8.70 -5.28 4.82
C ALA A 23 7.29 -5.69 4.32
N PHE A 24 6.31 -5.76 5.22
CA PHE A 24 4.92 -6.04 4.87
C PHE A 24 4.32 -4.96 3.96
N MET A 25 4.56 -3.68 4.25
CA MET A 25 4.13 -2.57 3.39
C MET A 25 4.75 -2.65 1.99
N VAL A 26 6.03 -3.00 1.87
CA VAL A 26 6.70 -3.17 0.58
C VAL A 26 6.04 -4.29 -0.23
N VAL A 27 5.74 -5.43 0.40
CA VAL A 27 5.04 -6.54 -0.27
C VAL A 27 3.65 -6.10 -0.73
N LEU A 28 2.88 -5.39 0.10
CA LEU A 28 1.57 -4.85 -0.28
C LEU A 28 1.66 -3.90 -1.48
N LEU A 29 2.63 -2.99 -1.49
CA LEU A 29 2.83 -2.05 -2.61
C LEU A 29 3.21 -2.76 -3.91
N ILE A 30 4.07 -3.78 -3.83
CA ILE A 30 4.42 -4.60 -4.99
C ILE A 30 3.20 -5.39 -5.50
N ALA A 31 2.41 -5.98 -4.60
CA ALA A 31 1.18 -6.67 -4.95
C ALA A 31 0.19 -5.72 -5.65
N LEU A 32 0.03 -4.51 -5.13
CA LEU A 32 -0.81 -3.46 -5.73
C LEU A 32 -0.29 -3.03 -7.11
N ALA A 33 1.03 -2.89 -7.28
CA ALA A 33 1.63 -2.57 -8.57
C ALA A 33 1.30 -3.64 -9.63
N PHE A 34 1.37 -4.93 -9.28
CA PHE A 34 1.00 -6.00 -10.20
C PHE A 34 -0.51 -6.14 -10.41
N LEU A 35 -1.32 -5.86 -9.37
CA LEU A 35 -2.78 -5.83 -9.48
C LEU A 35 -3.23 -4.79 -10.51
N LEU A 36 -2.65 -3.58 -10.49
CA LEU A 36 -2.94 -2.55 -11.49
C LEU A 36 -2.56 -2.97 -12.92
N LEU A 37 -1.43 -3.69 -13.08
CA LEU A 37 -1.04 -4.24 -14.38
C LEU A 37 -2.03 -5.33 -14.84
N MET A 38 -2.43 -6.20 -13.91
CA MET A 38 -3.37 -7.28 -14.17
C MET A 38 -4.72 -6.72 -14.60
N ASP A 39 -5.27 -5.74 -13.89
CA ASP A 39 -6.53 -5.09 -14.25
C ASP A 39 -6.50 -4.58 -15.69
N ARG A 40 -5.43 -3.88 -16.09
CA ARG A 40 -5.28 -3.38 -17.47
C ARG A 40 -5.22 -4.52 -18.49
N LYS A 41 -4.55 -5.62 -18.18
CA LYS A 41 -4.46 -6.79 -19.06
C LYS A 41 -5.79 -7.52 -19.17
N VAL A 42 -6.50 -7.73 -18.06
CA VAL A 42 -7.80 -8.38 -18.01
C VAL A 42 -8.82 -7.59 -18.83
N TRP A 43 -8.93 -6.27 -18.61
CA TRP A 43 -9.86 -5.43 -19.38
C TRP A 43 -9.51 -5.35 -20.86
N ALA A 44 -8.23 -5.37 -21.21
CA ALA A 44 -7.81 -5.42 -22.60
C ALA A 44 -8.22 -6.76 -23.25
N SER A 45 -8.03 -7.88 -22.55
CA SER A 45 -8.46 -9.21 -23.01
C SER A 45 -9.98 -9.30 -23.21
N VAL A 46 -10.77 -8.74 -22.29
CA VAL A 46 -12.25 -8.64 -22.44
C VAL A 46 -12.63 -7.87 -23.70
N GLN A 47 -11.89 -6.81 -24.02
CA GLN A 47 -12.11 -5.97 -25.20
C GLN A 47 -11.46 -6.53 -26.48
N MET A 48 -10.94 -7.77 -26.46
CA MET A 48 -10.23 -8.39 -27.58
C MET A 48 -9.03 -7.56 -28.10
N ARG A 49 -8.37 -6.81 -27.21
CA ARG A 49 -7.12 -6.09 -27.52
C ARG A 49 -6.00 -6.52 -26.59
N LYS A 50 -4.75 -6.30 -27.01
CA LYS A 50 -3.60 -6.58 -26.14
C LYS A 50 -3.43 -5.45 -25.13
N GLY A 51 -3.28 -5.82 -23.86
CA GLY A 51 -2.91 -4.89 -22.78
C GLY A 51 -1.46 -4.41 -22.89
N PRO A 52 -0.94 -3.72 -21.87
CA PRO A 52 0.43 -3.21 -21.87
C PRO A 52 1.44 -4.33 -22.15
N ASN A 53 2.22 -4.20 -23.24
CA ASN A 53 3.17 -5.21 -23.70
C ASN A 53 4.54 -4.63 -24.14
N VAL A 54 4.77 -3.32 -23.96
CA VAL A 54 5.97 -2.63 -24.49
C VAL A 54 6.99 -2.34 -23.40
N VAL A 55 6.55 -1.99 -22.18
CA VAL A 55 7.44 -1.58 -21.09
C VAL A 55 7.99 -2.82 -20.37
N GLY A 56 9.15 -3.31 -20.83
CA GLY A 56 9.80 -4.52 -20.33
C GLY A 56 9.23 -5.82 -20.91
N ALA A 57 9.74 -6.97 -20.47
CA ALA A 57 9.23 -8.27 -20.90
C ALA A 57 7.75 -8.41 -20.51
N PHE A 58 6.87 -8.61 -21.50
CA PHE A 58 5.41 -8.70 -21.32
C PHE A 58 4.76 -7.52 -20.58
N GLY A 59 5.38 -6.33 -20.57
CA GLY A 59 4.82 -5.16 -19.87
C GLY A 59 4.95 -5.19 -18.33
N LEU A 60 5.76 -6.10 -17.75
CA LEU A 60 5.90 -6.23 -16.30
C LEU A 60 6.42 -4.96 -15.60
N LEU A 61 7.22 -4.16 -16.31
CA LEU A 61 7.80 -2.94 -15.76
C LEU A 61 6.85 -1.73 -15.88
N GLN A 62 5.66 -1.90 -16.45
CA GLN A 62 4.71 -0.81 -16.67
C GLN A 62 4.34 -0.07 -15.37
N SER A 63 4.06 -0.79 -14.29
CA SER A 63 3.63 -0.17 -13.02
C SER A 63 4.75 0.65 -12.38
N PHE A 64 6.01 0.23 -12.55
CA PHE A 64 7.17 1.00 -12.11
C PHE A 64 7.38 2.25 -12.98
N ALA A 65 7.18 2.15 -14.30
CA ALA A 65 7.24 3.30 -15.20
C ALA A 65 6.16 4.34 -14.88
N ASP A 66 4.95 3.89 -14.53
CA ASP A 66 3.87 4.78 -14.12
C ASP A 66 4.17 5.49 -12.80
N PHE A 67 4.75 4.79 -11.83
CA PHE A 67 5.20 5.40 -10.57
C PHE A 67 6.27 6.47 -10.84
N LEU A 68 7.28 6.14 -11.63
CA LEU A 68 8.37 7.06 -11.95
C LEU A 68 7.85 8.31 -12.68
N LYS A 69 6.87 8.14 -13.58
CA LYS A 69 6.17 9.24 -14.25
C LYS A 69 5.51 10.19 -13.24
N PHE A 70 4.90 9.68 -12.17
CA PHE A 70 4.27 10.54 -11.15
C PHE A 70 5.29 11.32 -10.33
N VAL A 71 6.48 10.74 -10.06
CA VAL A 71 7.56 11.45 -9.34
C VAL A 71 8.04 12.68 -10.12
N PHE A 72 8.10 12.58 -11.45
CA PHE A 72 8.48 13.71 -12.31
C PHE A 72 7.33 14.66 -12.65
N LYS A 73 6.12 14.39 -12.17
CA LYS A 73 4.97 15.21 -12.52
C LYS A 73 4.96 16.48 -11.67
N GLU A 74 4.83 17.63 -12.33
CA GLU A 74 4.64 18.92 -11.67
C GLU A 74 3.34 18.93 -10.84
N ILE A 75 3.43 19.44 -9.62
CA ILE A 75 2.30 19.58 -8.72
C ILE A 75 1.57 20.87 -9.09
N VAL A 76 0.46 20.73 -9.83
CA VAL A 76 -0.40 21.86 -10.19
C VAL A 76 -1.54 21.96 -9.17
N VAL A 77 -1.51 23.00 -8.34
CA VAL A 77 -2.59 23.28 -7.38
C VAL A 77 -3.61 24.23 -8.02
N PRO A 78 -4.91 23.87 -8.06
CA PRO A 78 -5.95 24.73 -8.64
C PRO A 78 -6.04 26.08 -7.93
N ALA A 79 -6.24 27.17 -8.70
CA ALA A 79 -6.27 28.54 -8.17
C ALA A 79 -7.42 28.81 -7.18
N GLY A 80 -8.49 28.00 -7.19
CA GLY A 80 -9.65 28.12 -6.30
C GLY A 80 -9.67 27.14 -5.13
N ALA A 81 -8.63 26.32 -4.93
CA ALA A 81 -8.57 25.33 -3.86
C ALA A 81 -7.71 25.81 -2.68
N ASP A 82 -8.08 25.42 -1.46
CA ASP A 82 -7.21 25.56 -0.29
C ASP A 82 -6.00 24.64 -0.45
N ARG A 83 -4.80 25.22 -0.49
CA ARG A 83 -3.54 24.49 -0.71
C ARG A 83 -3.27 23.47 0.39
N THR A 84 -3.65 23.77 1.62
CA THR A 84 -3.40 22.92 2.78
C THR A 84 -4.28 21.68 2.71
N LEU A 85 -5.58 21.87 2.48
CA LEU A 85 -6.53 20.77 2.38
C LEU A 85 -6.23 19.88 1.16
N PHE A 86 -5.86 20.48 0.03
CA PHE A 86 -5.53 19.74 -1.20
C PHE A 86 -4.32 18.80 -1.04
N LEU A 87 -3.33 19.18 -0.24
CA LEU A 87 -2.14 18.35 0.03
C LEU A 87 -2.38 17.30 1.13
N ILE A 88 -3.12 17.66 2.17
CA ILE A 88 -3.35 16.77 3.33
C ILE A 88 -4.39 15.69 3.01
N ALA A 89 -5.42 16.00 2.23
CA ALA A 89 -6.47 15.04 1.90
C ALA A 89 -5.95 13.70 1.34
N PRO A 90 -5.09 13.66 0.29
CA PRO A 90 -4.55 12.40 -0.23
C PRO A 90 -3.60 11.70 0.77
N LEU A 91 -2.96 12.44 1.67
CA LEU A 91 -2.13 11.84 2.72
C LEU A 91 -2.99 11.13 3.77
N ILE A 92 -4.11 11.74 4.19
CA ILE A 92 -5.04 11.12 5.15
C ILE A 92 -5.60 9.83 4.58
N THR A 93 -6.09 9.84 3.33
CA THR A 93 -6.68 8.62 2.74
C THR A 93 -5.65 7.51 2.58
N PHE A 94 -4.42 7.84 2.20
CA PHE A 94 -3.32 6.89 2.16
C PHE A 94 -3.05 6.27 3.55
N VAL A 95 -2.92 7.11 4.59
CA VAL A 95 -2.66 6.65 5.96
C VAL A 95 -3.79 5.74 6.47
N LEU A 96 -5.05 6.13 6.27
CA LEU A 96 -6.20 5.32 6.66
C LEU A 96 -6.21 3.95 5.99
N ALA A 97 -5.91 3.89 4.69
CA ALA A 97 -5.84 2.63 3.96
C ALA A 97 -4.79 1.65 4.54
N PHE A 98 -3.61 2.15 4.94
CA PHE A 98 -2.57 1.31 5.57
C PHE A 98 -2.91 0.91 7.00
N ILE A 99 -3.54 1.80 7.77
CA ILE A 99 -3.98 1.52 9.14
C ILE A 99 -5.02 0.39 9.14
N GLY A 100 -5.91 0.33 8.14
CA GLY A 100 -6.87 -0.78 8.00
C GLY A 100 -6.20 -2.16 7.90
N TRP A 101 -5.03 -2.25 7.27
CA TRP A 101 -4.28 -3.50 7.15
C TRP A 101 -3.63 -3.98 8.47
N ALA A 102 -3.57 -3.15 9.51
CA ALA A 102 -2.94 -3.51 10.78
C ALA A 102 -3.65 -4.65 11.53
N VAL A 103 -4.95 -4.82 11.30
CA VAL A 103 -5.80 -5.78 12.02
C VAL A 103 -6.04 -7.08 11.25
N VAL A 104 -5.75 -7.09 9.95
CA VAL A 104 -5.98 -8.26 9.11
C VAL A 104 -4.91 -9.33 9.41
N PRO A 105 -5.28 -10.54 9.86
CA PRO A 105 -4.32 -11.60 10.11
C PRO A 105 -3.84 -12.21 8.79
N VAL A 106 -2.52 -12.31 8.61
CA VAL A 106 -1.91 -12.88 7.39
C VAL A 106 -1.68 -14.39 7.56
N ALA A 107 -1.38 -14.83 8.78
CA ALA A 107 -1.24 -16.25 9.14
C ALA A 107 -1.66 -16.46 10.62
N PRO A 108 -1.88 -17.70 11.07
CA PRO A 108 -2.16 -18.00 12.48
C PRO A 108 -1.05 -17.46 13.39
N GLY A 109 -1.40 -16.57 14.33
CA GLY A 109 -0.43 -15.90 15.20
C GLY A 109 0.37 -14.76 14.54
N TRP A 110 0.18 -14.50 13.25
CA TRP A 110 0.83 -13.42 12.52
C TRP A 110 -0.15 -12.29 12.21
N VAL A 111 -0.32 -11.43 13.21
CA VAL A 111 -1.11 -10.20 13.15
C VAL A 111 -0.25 -9.04 13.66
N ILE A 112 -0.36 -7.87 13.01
CA ILE A 112 0.40 -6.68 13.40
C ILE A 112 -0.16 -6.12 14.72
N ALA A 113 -1.47 -5.91 14.77
CA ALA A 113 -2.21 -5.51 15.96
C ALA A 113 -3.32 -6.52 16.26
N ASP A 114 -3.15 -7.31 17.32
CA ASP A 114 -4.20 -8.19 17.83
C ASP A 114 -5.19 -7.36 18.65
N LEU A 115 -6.37 -7.09 18.06
CA LEU A 115 -7.44 -6.33 18.68
C LEU A 115 -8.66 -7.22 18.86
N ASN A 116 -9.12 -7.36 20.11
CA ASN A 116 -10.38 -8.05 20.43
C ASN A 116 -11.60 -7.48 19.68
N VAL A 117 -11.53 -6.19 19.29
CA VAL A 117 -12.57 -5.46 18.55
C VAL A 117 -12.15 -5.14 17.10
N GLY A 118 -11.41 -6.06 16.46
CA GLY A 118 -10.85 -5.83 15.13
C GLY A 118 -11.88 -5.47 14.03
N ILE A 119 -13.08 -6.05 14.09
CA ILE A 119 -14.15 -5.74 13.12
C ILE A 119 -14.65 -4.30 13.27
N LEU A 120 -14.86 -3.83 14.50
CA LEU A 120 -15.30 -2.45 14.78
C LEU A 120 -14.24 -1.43 14.34
N TYR A 121 -12.96 -1.77 14.50
CA TYR A 121 -11.85 -0.95 14.03
C TYR A 121 -11.86 -0.80 12.51
N LEU A 122 -12.05 -1.90 11.75
CA LEU A 122 -12.14 -1.84 10.29
C LEU A 122 -13.32 -0.98 9.83
N PHE A 123 -14.48 -1.08 10.50
CA PHE A 123 -15.64 -0.23 10.20
C PHE A 123 -15.41 1.25 10.51
N ALA A 124 -14.59 1.57 11.52
CA ALA A 124 -14.28 2.96 11.86
C ALA A 124 -13.30 3.62 10.89
N ILE A 125 -12.50 2.83 10.17
CA ILE A 125 -11.47 3.32 9.24
C ILE A 125 -11.98 3.34 7.79
N SER A 126 -12.88 2.43 7.46
CA SER A 126 -13.47 2.28 6.11
C SER A 126 -14.41 3.41 5.72
#